data_AF-C7CGC2-F1
#
_entry.id   AF-C7CGC2-F1
#
_cell.length_a   1.000
_cell.length_b   1.000
_cell.length_c   1.000
_cell.angle_alpha   90.00
_cell.angle_beta   90.00
_cell.angle_gamma   90.00
#
_symmetry.space_group_name_H-M   'P 1'
#
loop_
_entity.id
_entity.type
_entity.pdbx_description
1 polymer ?
#
loop_
_entity_poly.entity_id
_entity_poly.type
_entity_poly.pdbx_seq_one_letter_code
_entity_poly.pdbx_strand_id
1 'polypeptide(L)' 'MSNTPTCNVSLTAELFADIHVEVTSGYYSDASEVVWAGLRLLIERDHARSAGCQRTRADDCSGR' A
#
# COMPACT_ATOMS: atom_id res chain seq x y z
N MET A 1 -20.79 -5.74 -16.29
CA MET A 1 -20.70 -4.77 -15.20
C MET A 1 -19.69 -5.30 -14.21
N SER A 2 -18.58 -4.59 -14.01
CA SER A 2 -17.52 -4.94 -13.07
C SER A 2 -18.09 -4.87 -11.66
N ASN A 3 -18.25 -6.02 -11.00
CA ASN A 3 -18.78 -6.10 -9.64
C ASN A 3 -17.65 -5.79 -8.66
N THR A 4 -17.27 -4.52 -8.54
CA THR A 4 -16.25 -4.11 -7.58
C THR A 4 -16.84 -4.19 -6.17
N PRO A 5 -16.30 -5.03 -5.28
CA PRO A 5 -16.81 -5.15 -3.92
C PRO A 5 -16.59 -3.85 -3.16
N THR A 6 -17.63 -3.37 -2.47
CA THR A 6 -17.58 -2.18 -1.61
C THR A 6 -17.55 -2.58 -0.14
N CYS A 7 -16.84 -1.80 0.67
CA CYS A 7 -16.75 -2.00 2.11
C CYS A 7 -16.75 -0.63 2.80
N ASN A 8 -17.47 -0.51 3.91
CA ASN A 8 -17.50 0.70 4.73
C ASN A 8 -16.47 0.56 5.86
N VAL A 9 -15.56 1.52 5.96
CA VAL A 9 -14.49 1.52 6.97
C VAL A 9 -14.50 2.85 7.73
N SER A 10 -14.43 2.79 9.05
CA SER A 10 -14.30 3.99 9.88
C SER A 10 -12.88 4.55 9.76
N LEU A 11 -12.78 5.84 9.47
CA LEU A 11 -11.51 6.56 9.35
C LEU A 11 -11.27 7.41 10.59
N THR A 12 -9.99 7.66 10.88
CA THR A 12 -9.61 8.73 11.81
C THR A 12 -9.83 10.08 11.13
N ALA A 13 -10.01 11.13 11.93
CA ALA A 13 -10.20 12.49 11.41
C ALA A 13 -9.02 12.96 10.56
N GLU A 14 -7.80 12.62 10.99
CA GLU A 14 -6.56 12.93 10.26
C GLU A 14 -6.53 12.25 8.88
N LEU A 15 -6.80 10.93 8.84
CA LEU A 15 -6.79 10.18 7.59
C LEU A 15 -7.88 10.64 6.62
N PHE A 16 -9.05 11.05 7.15
CA PHE A 16 -10.09 11.66 6.32
C PHE A 16 -9.65 12.99 5.71
N ALA A 17 -8.97 13.84 6.49
CA ALA A 17 -8.45 15.11 5.99
C ALA A 17 -7.38 14.90 4.90
N ASP A 18 -6.46 13.96 5.10
CA ASP A 18 -5.43 13.62 4.10
C ASP A 18 -6.05 13.13 2.79
N ILE A 19 -7.01 12.20 2.86
CA ILE A 19 -7.73 11.71 1.68
C ILE A 19 -8.45 12.86 0.96
N HIS A 20 -9.07 13.77 1.71
CA HIS A 20 -9.76 14.92 1.13
C HIS A 20 -8.79 15.86 0.40
N VAL A 21 -7.62 16.13 0.97
CA VAL A 21 -6.57 16.94 0.32
C VAL A 21 -6.17 16.31 -1.02
N GLU A 22 -5.91 15.01 -1.04
CA GLU A 22 -5.51 14.28 -2.24
C GLU A 22 -6.57 14.31 -3.34
N VAL A 23 -7.86 14.17 -3.00
CA VAL A 23 -8.96 14.31 -3.98
C VAL A 23 -9.06 15.76 -4.48
N THR A 24 -8.96 16.76 -3.59
CA THR A 24 -9.03 18.18 -3.99
C THR A 24 -7.83 18.66 -4.79
N SER A 25 -6.68 17.98 -4.68
CA SER A 25 -5.51 18.25 -5.52
C SER A 25 -5.76 17.92 -7.00
N GLY A 26 -6.80 17.12 -7.29
CA GLY A 26 -7.16 16.68 -8.63
C GLY A 26 -6.32 15.52 -9.15
N TYR A 27 -5.42 14.97 -8.32
CA TYR A 27 -4.61 13.80 -8.69
C TYR A 27 -5.44 12.50 -8.67
N TYR A 28 -6.42 12.40 -7.78
CA TYR A 28 -7.34 11.28 -7.67
C TYR A 28 -8.79 11.74 -7.87
N SER A 29 -9.59 10.92 -8.53
CA SER A 29 -10.99 11.23 -8.86
C SER A 29 -11.91 11.07 -7.65
N ASP A 30 -11.59 10.12 -6.77
CA ASP A 30 -12.38 9.83 -5.58
C ASP A 30 -11.56 9.23 -4.43
N ALA A 31 -12.15 9.21 -3.24
CA ALA A 31 -11.51 8.70 -2.03
C ALA A 31 -11.12 7.21 -2.12
N SER A 32 -11.91 6.39 -2.84
CA SER A 32 -11.62 4.96 -2.98
C SER A 32 -10.35 4.73 -3.79
N GLU A 33 -10.14 5.56 -4.83
CA GLU A 33 -8.91 5.53 -5.63
C GLU A 33 -7.67 5.87 -4.79
N VAL A 34 -7.76 6.91 -3.95
CA VAL A 34 -6.69 7.26 -2.99
C VAL A 34 -6.36 6.07 -2.08
N VAL A 35 -7.39 5.44 -1.51
CA VAL A 35 -7.22 4.31 -0.59
C VAL A 35 -6.60 3.10 -1.30
N TRP A 36 -7.02 2.79 -2.53
CA TRP A 36 -6.44 1.68 -3.31
C TRP A 36 -4.99 1.96 -3.68
N ALA A 37 -4.66 3.18 -4.11
CA ALA A 37 -3.29 3.57 -4.41
C ALA A 37 -2.39 3.45 -3.17
N GLY A 38 -2.85 3.97 -2.02
CA GLY A 38 -2.14 3.86 -0.74
C GLY A 38 -1.93 2.42 -0.30
N LEU A 39 -2.96 1.57 -0.37
CA LEU A 39 -2.88 0.17 0.00
C LEU A 39 -1.90 -0.60 -0.91
N ARG A 40 -1.92 -0.33 -2.21
CA ARG A 40 -1.01 -0.95 -3.17
C ARG A 40 0.45 -0.65 -2.83
N LEU A 41 0.78 0.60 -2.51
CA LEU A 41 2.13 1.00 -2.10
C LEU A 41 2.58 0.29 -0.81
N LEU A 42 1.68 0.11 0.15
CA LEU A 42 1.97 -0.62 1.38
C LEU A 42 2.28 -2.10 1.10
N ILE A 43 1.50 -2.74 0.24
CA ILE A 43 1.71 -4.14 -0.18
C ILE A 43 3.04 -4.28 -0.92
N GLU A 44 3.32 -3.41 -1.89
CA GLU A 44 4.58 -3.44 -2.65
C GLU A 44 5.80 -3.25 -1.72
N ARG A 45 5.70 -2.36 -0.73
CA ARG A 45 6.73 -2.17 0.30
C ARG A 45 6.91 -3.42 1.16
N ASP A 46 5.83 -4.07 1.57
CA ASP A 46 5.90 -5.29 2.38
C ASP A 46 6.53 -6.45 1.60
N HIS A 47 6.13 -6.61 0.33
CA HIS A 47 6.73 -7.60 -0.57
C HIS A 47 8.23 -7.35 -0.77
N ALA A 48 8.65 -6.10 -0.97
CA ALA A 48 10.06 -5.75 -1.10
C ALA A 48 10.87 -6.06 0.18
N ARG A 49 10.29 -5.81 1.36
CA ARG A 49 10.91 -6.17 2.65
C ARG A 49 11.05 -7.67 2.82
N SER A 50 10.02 -8.43 2.45
CA SER A 50 10.01 -9.89 2.53
C SER A 50 10.98 -10.54 1.54
N ALA A 51 11.07 -10.02 0.31
CA ALA A 51 12.01 -10.49 -0.71
C ALA A 51 13.48 -10.16 -0.38
N GLY A 52 13.74 -9.01 0.26
CA GLY A 52 15.08 -8.64 0.73
C GLY A 52 15.66 -9.56 1.80
N CYS A 53 14.79 -10.22 2.59
CA CYS A 53 15.21 -11.16 3.65
C CYS A 53 15.72 -12.51 3.12
N GLN A 54 15.45 -12.85 1.85
CA GLN A 54 15.86 -14.14 1.27
C GLN A 54 17.28 -14.16 0.68
N ARG A 55 17.98 -13.02 0.62
CA ARG A 55 19.27 -12.92 -0.11
C ARG A 55 20.53 -13.02 0.76
N THR A 56 20.44 -13.29 2.06
CA THR A 56 21.63 -13.28 2.95
C THR A 56 21.81 -14.52 3.84
N ARG A 57 21.25 -15.68 3.48
CA ARG A 57 21.49 -16.94 4.21
C ARG A 57 22.11 -18.09 3.39
N ALA A 58 22.69 -17.80 2.23
CA ALA A 58 23.29 -18.83 1.36
C ALA A 58 24.77 -18.60 0.98
N ASP A 59 25.44 -17.62 1.60
CA ASP A 59 26.89 -17.36 1.41
C ASP A 59 27.62 -17.45 2.76
N ASP A 60 27.55 -18.60 3.44
CA ASP A 60 28.52 -18.96 4.48
C ASP A 60 28.62 -20.49 4.61
N CYS A 61 29.19 -21.13 3.58
CA CYS A 61 29.62 -22.54 3.62
C CYS A 61 30.75 -22.76 2.59
N SER A 62 31.84 -22.00 2.69
CA SER A 62 33.13 -22.42 2.10
C SER A 62 34.27 -21.80 2.90
N GLY A 63 34.82 -22.57 3.83
CA GLY A 63 35.95 -22.12 4.63
C GLY A 63 36.27 -23.00 5.83
N ARG A 64 36.70 -24.25 5.58
CA ARG A 64 37.92 -24.86 6.15
C ARG A 64 38.01 -26.35 5.82
#